data_AF-A0A564JJV2-F1
#
_entry.id   AF-A0A564JJV2-F1
#
_cell.length_a   1.000
_cell.length_b   1.000
_cell.length_c   1.000
_cell.angle_alpha   90.00
_cell.angle_beta   90.00
_cell.angle_gamma   90.00
#
_symmetry.space_group_name_H-M   'P 1'
#
loop_
_entity.id
_entity.type
_entity.pdbx_description
1 polymer ?
#
loop_
_entity_poly.entity_id
_entity_poly.type
_entity_poly.pdbx_seq_one_letter_code
_entity_poly.pdbx_strand_id
1 'polypeptide(L)' 'MQKDTREEGAPADEASGWQWENQRSIDAINQWVAENGSFSDFQRSF' A
#
# COMPACT_ATOMS: atom_id res chain seq x y z
N MET A 1 -3.41 31.66 4.38
CA MET A 1 -2.47 31.02 3.43
C MET A 1 -1.82 29.86 4.17
N GLN A 2 -2.43 28.68 4.11
CA GLN A 2 -1.83 27.47 4.70
C GLN A 2 -0.75 27.02 3.71
N LYS A 3 0.47 26.84 4.20
CA LYS A 3 1.58 26.36 3.38
C LYS A 3 1.43 24.85 3.29
N ASP A 4 1.22 24.34 2.08
CA ASP A 4 1.33 22.92 1.77
C ASP A 4 2.76 22.47 2.11
N THR A 5 2.92 21.88 3.29
CA THR A 5 4.16 21.19 3.66
C THR A 5 4.13 19.81 3.01
N ARG A 6 4.20 19.78 1.68
CA ARG A 6 4.42 18.54 0.95
C ARG A 6 5.87 18.13 1.22
N GLU A 7 6.07 16.99 1.88
CA GLU A 7 7.42 16.47 2.12
C GLU A 7 8.17 16.34 0.78
N GLU A 8 9.41 16.84 0.74
CA GLU A 8 10.24 16.78 -0.47
C GLU A 8 10.43 15.31 -0.88
N GLY A 9 9.79 14.92 -2.00
CA GLY A 9 9.83 13.55 -2.54
C GLY A 9 8.46 12.90 -2.72
N ALA A 10 7.37 13.47 -2.18
CA ALA A 10 6.03 12.91 -2.38
C ALA A 10 5.56 13.08 -3.85
N PRO A 11 5.21 12.00 -4.56
CA PRO A 11 4.97 12.01 -6.00
C PRO A 11 3.67 12.75 -6.39
N ALA A 12 3.77 13.66 -7.37
CA ALA A 12 2.79 14.72 -7.66
C ALA A 12 1.37 14.24 -7.99
N ASP A 13 1.22 13.03 -8.52
CA ASP A 13 -0.06 12.43 -8.84
C ASP A 13 -0.71 11.75 -7.62
N GLU A 14 -2.04 11.81 -7.55
CA GLU A 14 -2.83 11.31 -6.42
C GLU A 14 -2.64 9.81 -6.19
N ALA A 15 -2.53 9.03 -7.27
CA ALA A 15 -2.34 7.57 -7.19
C ALA A 15 -0.98 7.20 -6.60
N SER A 16 0.10 7.85 -7.06
CA SER A 16 1.44 7.62 -6.52
C SER A 16 1.57 8.19 -5.11
N GLY A 17 0.88 9.29 -4.78
CA GLY A 17 0.84 9.84 -3.43
C GLY A 17 0.24 8.84 -2.44
N TRP A 18 -0.94 8.30 -2.77
CA TRP A 18 -1.58 7.24 -2.00
C TRP A 18 -0.67 6.02 -1.87
N GLN A 19 -0.05 5.57 -2.96
CA GLN A 19 0.83 4.41 -2.91
C GLN A 19 2.03 4.66 -1.99
N TRP A 20 2.69 5.82 -2.09
CA TRP A 20 3.84 6.17 -1.26
C TRP A 20 3.49 6.18 0.23
N GLU A 21 2.35 6.76 0.59
CA GLU A 21 1.85 6.80 1.98
C GLU A 21 1.53 5.40 2.51
N ASN A 22 1.03 4.50 1.67
CA ASN A 22 0.51 3.21 2.07
C ASN A 22 1.49 2.04 1.87
N GLN A 23 2.64 2.26 1.22
CA GLN A 23 3.56 1.19 0.80
C GLN A 23 3.98 0.28 1.96
N ARG A 24 4.34 0.83 3.12
CA ARG A 24 4.77 0.04 4.29
C ARG A 24 3.66 -0.86 4.83
N SER A 25 2.42 -0.38 4.84
CA SER A 25 1.26 -1.14 5.29
C SER A 25 0.93 -2.26 4.30
N ILE A 26 1.03 -1.98 3.01
CA ILE A 26 0.86 -2.98 1.95
C ILE A 26 1.91 -4.09 2.09
N ASP A 27 3.17 -3.73 2.30
CA ASP A 27 4.25 -4.70 2.49
C ASP A 27 4.02 -5.60 3.72
N ALA A 28 3.58 -5.02 4.84
CA ALA A 28 3.26 -5.76 6.05
C ALA A 28 2.11 -6.78 5.84
N ILE A 29 1.05 -6.38 5.14
CA ILE A 29 -0.08 -7.26 4.82
C ILE A 29 0.38 -8.39 3.89
N ASN A 30 1.16 -8.06 2.86
CA ASN A 30 1.70 -9.04 1.92
C ASN A 30 2.57 -10.08 2.63
N GLN A 31 3.42 -9.65 3.56
CA GLN A 31 4.23 -10.55 4.38
C GLN A 31 3.35 -11.50 5.21
N TRP A 32 2.32 -10.98 5.87
CA TRP A 32 1.41 -11.79 6.65
C TRP A 32 0.66 -12.83 5.79
N VAL A 33 0.21 -12.43 4.59
CA VAL A 33 -0.43 -13.34 3.63
C VAL A 33 0.53 -14.41 3.15
N ALA A 34 1.80 -14.08 2.89
CA ALA A 34 2.81 -15.06 2.49
C ALA A 34 3.07 -16.11 3.59
N GLU A 35 3.02 -15.70 4.86
CA GLU A 35 3.24 -16.59 6.02
C GLU A 35 2.01 -17.44 6.38
N ASN A 36 0.80 -16.91 6.20
CA ASN A 36 -0.44 -17.53 6.71
C ASN A 36 -1.37 -18.05 5.60
N GLY A 37 -1.03 -17.78 4.34
CA GLY A 37 -1.89 -18.03 3.18
C GLY A 37 -2.91 -16.91 2.96
N SER A 38 -3.39 -16.79 1.72
CA SER A 38 -4.48 -15.87 1.39
C SER A 38 -5.82 -16.55 1.61
N PHE A 39 -6.81 -15.80 2.12
CA PHE A 39 -8.19 -16.29 2.14
C PHE A 39 -8.69 -16.66 0.73
N SER A 40 -8.20 -15.94 -0.29
CA SER A 40 -8.54 -16.22 -1.69
C SER A 40 -8.04 -17.59 -2.16
N ASP A 41 -6.99 -18.14 -1.55
CA ASP A 41 -6.45 -19.46 -1.93
C ASP A 41 -7.46 -20.58 -1.64
N PHE A 42 -8.33 -20.38 -0.65
CA PHE A 42 -9.41 -21.32 -0.32
C PHE A 42 -10.66 -21.17 -1.20
N GLN A 43 -10.74 -20.10 -1.99
CA GLN A 43 -11.90 -19.78 -2.83
C GLN A 43 -11.62 -19.96 -4.33
N ARG A 44 -10.36 -20.08 -4.74
CA ARG A 44 -10.00 -20.32 -6.15
C ARG A 44 -10.40 -21.74 -6.55
N SER A 45 -11.25 -21.85 -7.58
CA SER A 45 -11.56 -23.12 -8.22
C SER A 45 -10.30 -23.64 -8.94
N PHE A 46 -10.01 -24.94 -8.79
CA PHE A 46 -8.93 -25.63 -9.51
C PHE A 46 -9.36 -26.06 -10.91
#